data_AF-R9AUQ1-F1
#
_entry.id   AF-R9AUQ1-F1
#
_cell.length_a   1.000
_cell.length_b   1.000
_cell.length_c   1.000
_cell.angle_alpha   90.00
_cell.angle_beta   90.00
_cell.angle_gamma   90.00
#
_symmetry.space_group_name_H-M   'P 1'
#
loop_
_entity.id
_entity.type
_entity.pdbx_description
1 polymer ?
#
loop_
_entity_poly.entity_id
_entity_poly.type
_entity_poly.pdbx_seq_one_letter_code
_entity_poly.pdbx_strand_id
1 'polypeptide(L)'
;MSEPQFSLSEYLSTVQEVIQVAFNEPVWVKAKIRNLSIQGGHYYLELAEKDEHTDKVVASCRATIWKFSTAKIVLKFERESGVELSKDLNVLIKVKASL
;
A
#
# COMPACT_ATOMS: atom_id res chain seq x y z
N MET A 1 -11.39 23.64 29.52
CA MET A 1 -10.01 23.18 29.22
C MET A 1 -9.72 23.60 27.79
N SER A 2 -8.55 24.18 27.51
CA SER A 2 -8.15 24.51 26.14
C SER A 2 -7.80 23.23 25.37
N GLU A 3 -8.24 23.13 24.12
CA GLU A 3 -7.90 22.01 23.25
C GLU A 3 -6.39 22.02 22.94
N PRO A 4 -5.73 20.84 22.87
CA PRO A 4 -4.32 20.77 22.53
C PRO A 4 -4.08 21.23 21.09
N GLN A 5 -3.05 22.06 20.90
CA GLN A 5 -2.59 22.53 19.59
C GLN A 5 -1.24 21.89 19.28
N PHE A 6 -1.13 21.29 18.10
CA PHE A 6 0.11 20.71 17.59
C PHE A 6 0.53 21.45 16.32
N SER A 7 1.83 21.68 16.15
CA SER A 7 2.40 21.92 14.83
C SER A 7 2.20 20.71 13.92
N LEU A 8 2.23 20.91 12.60
CA LEU A 8 2.15 19.81 11.64
C LEU A 8 3.25 18.76 11.87
N SER A 9 4.46 19.20 12.20
CA SER A 9 5.58 18.30 12.51
C SER A 9 5.31 17.45 13.74
N GLU A 10 4.80 18.04 14.84
CA GLU A 10 4.49 17.27 16.05
C GLU A 10 3.40 16.24 15.77
N TYR A 11 2.32 16.64 15.08
CA TYR A 11 1.23 15.74 14.75
C TYR A 11 1.70 14.56 13.87
N LEU A 12 2.46 14.85 12.80
CA LEU A 12 2.95 13.80 11.90
C LEU A 12 3.96 12.87 12.60
N SER A 13 4.87 13.41 13.44
CA SER A 13 5.78 12.59 14.23
C SER A 13 5.03 11.64 15.16
N THR A 14 4.01 12.11 15.88
CA THR A 14 3.19 11.25 16.75
C THR A 14 2.43 10.18 15.96
N VAL A 15 1.84 10.53 14.82
CA VAL A 15 1.16 9.53 13.97
C VAL A 15 2.15 8.47 13.46
N GLN A 16 3.34 8.89 13.04
CA GLN A 16 4.38 7.98 12.57
C GLN A 16 4.83 7.01 13.68
N GLU A 17 5.02 7.48 14.90
CA GLU A 17 5.38 6.66 16.06
C GLU A 17 4.31 5.60 16.33
N VAL A 18 3.03 6.00 16.37
CA VAL A 18 1.91 5.06 16.60
C VAL A 18 1.88 3.97 15.52
N ILE A 19 2.05 4.35 14.25
CA ILE A 19 2.11 3.39 13.14
C ILE A 19 3.30 2.45 13.29
N GLN A 20 4.49 2.95 13.65
CA GLN A 20 5.68 2.14 13.81
C GLN A 20 5.58 1.15 14.98
N VAL A 21 4.94 1.55 16.08
CA VAL A 21 4.69 0.66 17.22
C VAL A 21 3.70 -0.45 16.84
N ALA A 22 2.62 -0.11 16.12
CA ALA A 22 1.60 -1.08 15.74
C ALA A 22 2.01 -2.00 14.58
N PHE A 23 2.79 -1.50 13.63
CA PHE A 23 3.19 -2.17 12.39
C PHE A 23 4.71 -2.09 12.17
N ASN A 24 5.46 -2.60 13.14
CA ASN A 24 6.93 -2.59 13.12
C ASN A 24 7.55 -3.48 12.02
N GLU A 25 6.83 -4.54 11.61
CA GLU A 25 7.26 -5.50 10.61
C GLU A 25 6.35 -5.49 9.38
N PRO A 26 6.88 -5.80 8.17
CA PRO A 26 6.05 -5.91 6.98
C PRO A 26 5.09 -7.10 7.05
N VAL A 27 3.81 -6.86 6.74
CA VAL A 27 2.74 -7.87 6.81
C VAL A 27 2.21 -8.21 5.42
N TRP A 28 1.69 -9.43 5.26
CA TRP A 28 1.02 -9.84 4.04
C TRP A 28 -0.44 -9.40 4.03
N VAL A 29 -0.87 -8.74 2.95
CA VAL A 29 -2.22 -8.23 2.76
C VAL A 29 -2.78 -8.75 1.45
N LYS A 30 -4.03 -9.23 1.48
CA LYS A 30 -4.79 -9.57 0.28
C LYS A 30 -5.55 -8.33 -0.18
N ALA A 31 -5.44 -7.98 -1.46
CA ALA A 31 -6.19 -6.88 -2.04
C ALA A 31 -6.32 -7.06 -3.56
N LYS A 32 -7.25 -6.31 -4.16
CA LYS A 32 -7.35 -6.14 -5.61
C LYS A 32 -6.67 -4.84 -6.02
N ILE A 33 -5.90 -4.88 -7.10
CA ILE A 33 -5.35 -3.67 -7.74
C ILE A 33 -6.47 -3.01 -8.54
N ARG A 34 -7.04 -1.92 -8.03
CA ARG A 34 -8.09 -1.16 -8.72
C ARG A 34 -7.51 -0.26 -9.80
N ASN A 35 -6.34 0.31 -9.55
CA ASN A 35 -5.63 1.15 -10.49
C ASN A 35 -4.12 0.96 -10.34
N LEU A 36 -3.39 1.13 -11.44
CA LEU A 36 -1.94 1.08 -11.49
C LEU A 36 -1.46 2.14 -12.47
N SER A 37 -0.55 3.00 -12.02
CA SER A 37 0.14 3.96 -12.88
C SER A 37 1.65 3.94 -12.63
N ILE A 38 2.40 4.26 -13.68
CA ILE A 38 3.87 4.30 -13.62
C ILE A 38 4.32 5.73 -13.92
N GLN A 39 5.00 6.36 -12.97
CA GLN A 39 5.55 7.70 -13.14
C GLN A 39 6.94 7.76 -12.54
N GLY A 40 7.92 8.23 -13.32
CA GLY A 40 9.33 8.29 -12.89
C GLY A 40 9.95 6.91 -12.60
N GLY A 41 9.31 5.82 -13.03
CA GLY A 41 9.71 4.43 -12.73
C GLY A 41 9.17 3.88 -11.40
N HIS A 42 8.37 4.67 -10.67
CA HIS A 42 7.62 4.22 -9.49
C HIS A 42 6.25 3.69 -9.93
N TYR A 43 5.77 2.64 -9.26
CA TYR A 43 4.43 2.11 -9.47
C TYR A 43 3.53 2.63 -8.35
N TYR A 44 2.48 3.33 -8.72
CA TYR A 44 1.45 3.81 -7.81
C TYR A 44 0.22 2.93 -7.98
N LEU A 45 -0.14 2.25 -6.90
CA LEU A 45 -1.24 1.31 -6.84
C LEU A 45 -2.38 1.93 -6.04
N GLU A 46 -3.59 1.76 -6.54
CA GLU A 46 -4.80 1.86 -5.71
C GLU A 46 -5.28 0.45 -5.42
N LEU A 47 -5.31 0.11 -4.13
CA LEU A 47 -5.73 -1.19 -3.64
C LEU A 47 -7.16 -1.09 -3.12
N ALA A 48 -7.94 -2.14 -3.32
CA ALA A 48 -9.28 -2.26 -2.78
C ALA A 48 -9.54 -3.68 -2.26
N GLU A 49 -10.29 -3.77 -1.18
CA GLU A 49 -10.91 -5.01 -0.69
C GLU A 49 -12.41 -4.91 -0.95
N LYS A 50 -13.00 -5.99 -1.45
CA LYS A 50 -14.44 -6.08 -1.65
C LYS A 50 -15.02 -7.15 -0.75
N ASP A 51 -16.19 -6.88 -0.21
CA ASP A 51 -17.02 -7.87 0.46
C ASP A 51 -17.46 -8.96 -0.53
N GLU A 52 -17.23 -10.22 -0.17
CA GLU A 52 -17.45 -11.37 -1.04
C GLU A 52 -18.94 -11.60 -1.37
N HIS A 53 -19.86 -11.09 -0.55
CA HIS A 53 -21.30 -11.33 -0.69
C HIS A 53 -22.03 -10.17 -1.39
N THR A 54 -21.54 -8.95 -1.25
CA THR A 54 -22.22 -7.73 -1.71
C THR A 54 -21.48 -6.98 -2.81
N ASP A 55 -20.26 -7.42 -3.17
CA ASP A 55 -19.33 -6.76 -4.11
C ASP A 55 -18.98 -5.30 -3.74
N LYS A 56 -19.36 -4.85 -2.54
CA LYS A 56 -19.08 -3.52 -2.03
C LYS A 56 -17.62 -3.40 -1.63
N VAL A 57 -16.99 -2.28 -1.97
CA VAL A 57 -15.64 -1.96 -1.49
C VAL A 57 -15.72 -1.67 0.01
N VAL A 58 -15.01 -2.47 0.82
CA VAL A 58 -14.97 -2.34 2.28
C VAL A 58 -13.72 -1.62 2.78
N ALA A 59 -12.62 -1.68 2.01
CA ALA A 59 -11.40 -0.95 2.29
C ALA A 59 -10.71 -0.52 1.00
N SER A 60 -10.00 0.60 1.04
CA SER A 60 -9.14 1.04 -0.06
C SER A 60 -7.97 1.87 0.44
N CYS A 61 -6.82 1.74 -0.18
CA CYS A 61 -5.64 2.55 0.13
C CYS A 61 -4.74 2.72 -1.09
N ARG A 62 -3.79 3.66 -0.99
CA ARG A 62 -2.70 3.77 -1.96
C ARG A 62 -1.50 2.97 -1.48
N ALA A 63 -0.78 2.38 -2.42
CA ALA A 63 0.52 1.76 -2.17
C ALA A 63 1.50 2.18 -3.26
N THR A 64 2.79 2.27 -2.90
CA THR A 64 3.84 2.67 -3.84
C THR A 64 4.92 1.60 -3.87
N ILE A 65 5.24 1.11 -5.06
CA ILE A 65 6.47 0.37 -5.30
C ILE A 65 7.49 1.36 -5.86
N TRP A 66 8.50 1.67 -5.06
CA TRP A 66 9.52 2.60 -5.48
C TRP A 66 10.41 2.00 -6.58
N LYS A 67 10.87 2.83 -7.53
CA LYS A 67 11.71 2.45 -8.67
C LYS A 67 12.87 1.52 -8.32
N PHE A 68 13.54 1.80 -7.20
CA PHE A 68 14.69 1.01 -6.75
C PHE A 68 14.32 -0.42 -6.31
N SER A 69 13.04 -0.67 -6.03
CA SER A 69 12.50 -1.99 -5.66
C SER A 69 11.85 -2.71 -6.84
N THR A 70 11.58 -2.03 -7.96
CA THR A 70 10.86 -2.58 -9.12
C THR A 70 11.48 -3.89 -9.63
N ALA A 71 12.81 -3.97 -9.76
CA ALA A 71 13.46 -5.18 -10.26
C ALA A 71 13.29 -6.38 -9.32
N LYS A 72 13.29 -6.13 -8.00
CA LYS A 72 13.19 -7.20 -6.98
C LYS A 72 11.75 -7.67 -6.77
N ILE A 73 10.77 -6.80 -7.02
CA ILE A 73 9.36 -7.06 -6.74
C ILE A 73 8.61 -7.33 -8.04
N VAL A 74 8.47 -6.31 -8.89
CA VAL A 74 7.64 -6.38 -10.11
C VAL A 74 8.23 -7.35 -11.11
N LEU A 75 9.47 -7.12 -11.56
CA LEU A 75 10.08 -7.98 -12.59
C LEU A 75 10.26 -9.42 -12.13
N LYS A 76 10.47 -9.63 -10.82
CA LYS A 76 10.54 -10.97 -10.24
C LYS A 76 9.16 -11.64 -10.28
N PHE A 77 8.12 -10.94 -9.81
CA PHE A 77 6.74 -11.42 -9.85
C PHE A 77 6.32 -11.80 -11.27
N GLU A 78 6.54 -10.93 -12.25
CA GLU A 78 6.12 -11.17 -13.64
C GLU A 78 6.88 -12.34 -14.26
N ARG A 79 8.19 -12.44 -13.98
CA ARG A 79 9.02 -13.56 -14.45
C ARG A 79 8.61 -14.89 -13.85
N GLU A 80 8.32 -14.93 -12.54
CA GLU A 80 8.02 -16.17 -11.81
C GLU A 80 6.57 -16.63 -12.01
N SER A 81 5.63 -15.69 -12.12
CA SER A 81 4.21 -16.00 -12.32
C SER A 81 3.80 -16.08 -13.80
N GLY A 82 4.54 -15.44 -14.70
CA GLY A 82 4.14 -15.23 -16.10
C GLY A 82 3.01 -14.20 -16.27
N VAL A 83 2.63 -13.48 -15.22
CA VAL A 83 1.54 -12.50 -15.21
C VAL A 83 2.10 -11.10 -15.07
N GLU A 84 1.77 -10.20 -15.99
CA GLU A 84 2.09 -8.78 -15.89
C GLU A 84 1.35 -8.13 -14.70
N LEU A 85 2.07 -7.38 -13.87
CA LEU A 85 1.48 -6.67 -12.76
C LEU A 85 0.60 -5.53 -13.29
N SER A 86 -0.71 -5.73 -13.25
CA SER A 86 -1.70 -4.86 -13.88
C SER A 86 -2.91 -4.62 -12.99
N LYS A 87 -3.77 -3.67 -13.39
CA LYS A 87 -5.08 -3.48 -12.75
C LYS A 87 -5.93 -4.75 -12.88
N ASP A 88 -6.90 -4.88 -11.99
CA ASP A 88 -7.82 -5.99 -11.86
C ASP A 88 -7.25 -7.31 -11.31
N LEU A 89 -5.97 -7.37 -10.96
CA LEU A 89 -5.38 -8.52 -10.28
C LEU A 89 -5.73 -8.56 -8.79
N ASN A 90 -6.08 -9.76 -8.31
CA ASN A 90 -6.04 -10.08 -6.89
C ASN A 90 -4.62 -10.47 -6.51
N VAL A 91 -4.07 -9.79 -5.50
CA VAL A 91 -2.67 -9.94 -5.10
C VAL A 91 -2.56 -10.20 -3.61
N LEU A 92 -1.56 -11.00 -3.25
CA LEU A 92 -1.04 -11.10 -1.90
C LEU A 92 0.27 -10.31 -1.88
N ILE A 93 0.30 -9.18 -1.16
CA ILE A 93 1.45 -8.26 -1.16
C ILE A 93 2.01 -8.08 0.24
N LYS A 94 3.34 -8.05 0.37
CA LYS A 94 4.00 -7.76 1.64
C LYS A 94 4.23 -6.25 1.75
N VAL A 95 3.56 -5.61 2.69
CA VAL A 95 3.52 -4.15 2.84
C VAL A 95 4.12 -3.71 4.16
N LYS A 96 4.72 -2.52 4.16
CA LYS A 96 5.17 -1.82 5.36
C LYS A 96 4.35 -0.54 5.48
N ALA A 97 3.76 -0.29 6.64
CA ALA A 97 3.04 0.95 6.89
C ALA A 97 4.03 2.11 6.99
N SER A 98 3.69 3.23 6.36
CA SER A 98 4.45 4.49 6.41
C SER A 98 3.48 5.66 6.34
N LEU A 99 3.82 6.73 7.05
CA LEU A 99 3.16 8.03 6.94
C LEU A 99 3.79 8.85 5.80
#